data_AF-S4NZD3-F1
#
_entry.id   AF-S4NZD3-F1
#
_cell.length_a   1.000
_cell.length_b   1.000
_cell.length_c   1.000
_cell.angle_alpha   90.00
_cell.angle_beta   90.00
_cell.angle_gamma   90.00
#
_symmetry.space_group_name_H-M   'P 1'
#
loop_
_entity.id
_entity.type
_entity.pdbx_description
1 polymer ?
#
loop_
_entity_poly.entity_id
_entity_poly.type
_entity_poly.pdbx_seq_one_letter_code
_entity_poly.pdbx_strand_id
1 'polypeptide(L)'
;MLSTLTEHLKIHTGEKPYLCAVCGRGFSQKNNMTQHMRRHQGLKPFKCDTCERGFVSKGELEAHARKHSGAHPFVCDDCGGSFTTS
;
A
#
# COMPACT_ATOMS: atom_id res chain seq x y z
N MET A 1 -17.00 -14.53 -7.25
CA MET A 1 -16.08 -15.08 -8.28
C MET A 1 -15.99 -14.16 -9.51
N LEU A 2 -17.10 -13.75 -10.14
CA LEU A 2 -17.08 -12.82 -11.30
C LEU A 2 -16.57 -11.41 -10.97
N SER A 3 -16.90 -10.83 -9.81
CA SER A 3 -16.48 -9.47 -9.44
C SER A 3 -14.97 -9.28 -9.38
N THR A 4 -14.23 -10.29 -8.90
CA THR A 4 -12.77 -10.28 -8.81
C THR A 4 -12.12 -10.33 -10.19
N LEU A 5 -12.68 -11.11 -11.13
CA LEU A 5 -12.16 -11.20 -12.50
C LEU A 5 -12.40 -9.89 -13.25
N THR A 6 -13.61 -9.32 -13.18
CA THR A 6 -13.92 -8.03 -13.81
C THR A 6 -13.05 -6.90 -13.24
N GLU A 7 -12.79 -6.89 -11.92
CA GLU A 7 -11.89 -5.92 -11.30
C GLU A 7 -10.43 -6.13 -11.75
N HIS A 8 -9.96 -7.38 -11.83
CA HIS A 8 -8.63 -7.71 -12.32
C HIS A 8 -8.41 -7.22 -13.76
N LEU A 9 -9.40 -7.40 -14.64
CA LEU A 9 -9.30 -6.99 -16.05
C LEU A 9 -9.06 -5.48 -16.22
N LYS A 10 -9.47 -4.64 -15.25
CA LYS A 10 -9.21 -3.19 -15.27
C LYS A 10 -7.72 -2.85 -15.23
N ILE A 11 -6.89 -3.76 -14.71
CA ILE A 11 -5.43 -3.60 -14.71
C ILE A 11 -4.89 -3.70 -16.15
N HIS A 12 -5.43 -4.62 -16.95
CA HIS A 12 -5.03 -4.79 -18.36
C HIS A 12 -5.57 -3.69 -19.26
N THR A 13 -6.81 -3.24 -19.02
CA THR A 13 -7.42 -2.17 -19.84
C THR A 13 -6.97 -0.76 -19.44
N GLY A 14 -6.41 -0.61 -18.24
CA GLY A 14 -6.05 0.69 -17.68
C GLY A 14 -7.25 1.52 -17.20
N GLU A 15 -8.45 0.94 -17.15
CA GLU A 15 -9.66 1.62 -16.70
C GLU A 15 -9.53 2.07 -15.23
N LYS A 16 -9.78 3.36 -14.99
CA LYS A 16 -9.66 3.99 -13.67
C LYS A 16 -10.94 4.76 -13.32
N PRO A 17 -12.05 4.06 -13.02
CA PRO A 17 -13.35 4.68 -12.83
C PRO A 17 -13.43 5.51 -11.54
N TYR A 18 -12.52 5.30 -10.58
CA TYR A 18 -12.52 6.02 -9.31
C TYR A 18 -11.50 7.16 -9.36
N LEU A 19 -11.98 8.39 -9.52
CA LEU A 19 -11.14 9.58 -9.58
C LEU A 19 -11.08 10.29 -8.22
N CYS A 20 -9.89 10.74 -7.83
CA CYS A 20 -9.71 11.62 -6.70
C CYS A 20 -10.22 13.03 -7.05
N ALA A 21 -11.21 13.52 -6.30
CA ALA A 21 -11.77 14.86 -6.50
C ALA A 21 -10.78 16.01 -6.19
N VAL A 22 -9.72 15.73 -5.42
CA VAL A 22 -8.75 16.76 -5.00
C VAL A 22 -7.60 16.93 -5.99
N CYS A 23 -7.09 15.84 -6.58
CA CYS A 23 -5.92 15.87 -7.47
C CYS A 23 -6.13 15.20 -8.83
N GLY A 24 -7.34 14.73 -9.13
CA GLY A 24 -7.68 14.09 -10.42
C GLY A 24 -7.10 12.69 -10.63
N ARG A 25 -6.31 12.16 -9.69
CA ARG A 25 -5.69 10.84 -9.81
C ARG A 25 -6.75 9.73 -9.89
N GLY A 26 -6.66 8.89 -10.91
CA GLY A 26 -7.56 7.74 -11.09
C GLY A 26 -7.05 6.43 -10.48
N PHE A 27 -7.99 5.60 -10.05
CA PHE A 27 -7.80 4.28 -9.45
C PHE A 27 -8.73 3.25 -10.09
N SER A 28 -8.24 2.02 -10.27
CA SER A 28 -9.02 0.89 -10.78
C SER A 28 -9.96 0.29 -9.71
N GLN A 29 -9.63 0.47 -8.43
CA GLN A 29 -10.38 -0.05 -7.29
C GLN A 29 -10.79 1.07 -6.30
N LYS A 30 -12.01 0.96 -5.75
CA LYS A 30 -12.59 1.97 -4.84
C LYS A 30 -11.83 2.09 -3.52
N ASN A 31 -11.45 0.95 -2.93
CA ASN A 31 -10.67 0.87 -1.70
C ASN A 31 -9.35 1.67 -1.79
N ASN A 32 -8.65 1.59 -2.92
CA ASN A 32 -7.39 2.28 -3.17
C ASN A 32 -7.59 3.79 -3.27
N MET A 33 -8.67 4.24 -3.93
CA MET A 33 -9.07 5.65 -3.94
C MET A 33 -9.40 6.15 -2.52
N THR A 34 -10.21 5.40 -1.75
CA THR A 34 -10.55 5.76 -0.37
C THR A 34 -9.32 5.84 0.53
N GLN A 35 -8.39 4.89 0.42
CA GLN A 35 -7.13 4.93 1.16
C GLN A 35 -6.29 6.15 0.75
N HIS A 36 -6.21 6.45 -0.54
CA HIS A 36 -5.52 7.64 -1.03
C HIS A 36 -6.11 8.94 -0.46
N MET A 37 -7.42 9.05 -0.31
CA MET A 37 -8.07 10.24 0.27
C MET A 37 -7.61 10.53 1.71
N ARG A 38 -7.19 9.50 2.48
CA ARG A 38 -6.63 9.70 3.82
C ARG A 38 -5.37 10.58 3.80
N ARG A 39 -4.59 10.52 2.72
CA ARG A 39 -3.41 11.38 2.55
C ARG A 39 -3.79 12.85 2.42
N HIS A 40 -4.86 13.16 1.70
CA HIS A 40 -5.35 14.54 1.58
C HIS A 40 -5.91 15.07 2.91
N GLN A 41 -6.52 14.19 3.70
CA GLN A 41 -7.08 14.54 5.02
C GLN A 41 -6.04 14.49 6.15
N GLY A 42 -4.80 14.09 5.87
CA GLY A 42 -3.77 13.89 6.90
C GLY A 42 -4.08 12.76 7.89
N LEU A 43 -5.06 11.90 7.60
CA LEU A 43 -5.48 10.81 8.49
C LEU A 43 -4.44 9.70 8.49
N LYS A 44 -3.87 9.43 9.67
CA LYS A 44 -2.88 8.38 9.91
C LYS A 44 -3.39 7.40 10.97
N PRO A 45 -4.35 6.52 10.62
CA PRO A 45 -5.00 5.64 11.60
C PRO A 45 -4.08 4.54 12.14
N PHE A 46 -2.98 4.24 11.44
CA PHE A 46 -2.02 3.22 11.86
C PHE A 46 -0.83 3.91 12.50
N LYS A 47 -0.47 3.51 13.72
CA LYS A 47 0.71 4.04 14.43
C LYS A 47 1.70 2.93 14.69
N CYS A 48 2.98 3.27 14.66
CA CYS A 48 4.03 2.37 15.10
C CYS A 48 4.12 2.38 16.62
N ASP A 49 4.03 1.21 17.26
CA ASP A 49 4.11 1.12 18.71
C ASP A 49 5.52 1.42 19.25
N THR A 50 6.55 1.31 18.41
CA THR A 50 7.95 1.56 18.80
C THR A 50 8.33 3.04 18.79
N CYS A 51 7.83 3.81 17.83
CA CYS A 51 8.25 5.22 17.63
C CYS A 51 7.09 6.20 17.40
N GLU A 52 5.85 5.75 17.60
CA GLU A 52 4.59 6.51 17.50
C GLU A 52 4.30 7.15 16.14
N ARG A 53 5.14 6.91 15.13
CA ARG A 53 4.97 7.43 13.78
C ARG A 53 3.67 6.90 13.15
N GLY A 54 2.87 7.80 12.60
CA GLY A 54 1.61 7.46 11.93
C GLY A 54 1.72 7.23 10.41
N PHE A 55 0.90 6.31 9.88
CA PHE A 55 0.83 5.85 8.49
C PHE A 55 -0.61 5.81 7.97
N VAL A 56 -0.79 5.96 6.65
CA VAL A 56 -2.13 5.99 6.03
C VAL A 56 -2.69 4.59 5.74
N SER A 57 -1.80 3.59 5.64
CA SER A 57 -2.14 2.19 5.42
C SER A 57 -1.36 1.23 6.36
N LYS A 58 -1.90 0.03 6.55
CA LYS A 58 -1.26 -1.02 7.34
C LYS A 58 0.04 -1.51 6.68
N GLY A 59 0.07 -1.66 5.36
CA GLY A 59 1.25 -2.10 4.63
C GLY A 59 2.43 -1.13 4.76
N GLU A 60 2.17 0.18 4.80
CA GLU A 60 3.21 1.19 5.09
C GLU A 60 3.76 1.05 6.52
N LEU A 61 2.88 0.82 7.51
CA LEU A 61 3.30 0.56 8.89
C LEU A 61 4.14 -0.72 8.99
N GLU A 62 3.71 -1.82 8.36
CA GLU A 62 4.43 -3.09 8.35
C GLU A 62 5.81 -2.93 7.69
N ALA A 63 5.86 -2.25 6.54
CA ALA A 63 7.12 -1.94 5.86
C ALA A 63 8.06 -1.08 6.71
N HIS A 64 7.50 -0.11 7.45
CA HIS A 64 8.25 0.70 8.40
C HIS A 64 8.75 -0.13 9.59
N ALA A 65 7.90 -0.98 10.18
CA ALA A 65 8.22 -1.77 11.35
C ALA A 65 9.38 -2.75 11.12
N ARG A 66 9.55 -3.25 9.88
CA ARG A 66 10.72 -4.05 9.49
C ARG A 66 12.06 -3.34 9.71
N LYS A 67 12.08 -2.01 9.68
CA LYS A 67 13.29 -1.22 9.95
C LYS A 67 13.67 -1.25 11.44
N HIS A 68 12.71 -1.48 12.34
CA HIS A 68 12.99 -1.63 13.77
C HIS A 68 13.44 -3.04 14.12
N SER A 69 12.85 -4.07 13.48
CA SER A 69 13.18 -5.46 13.78
C SER A 69 14.42 -5.98 13.05
N GLY A 70 14.91 -5.28 12.02
CA GLY A 70 15.94 -5.81 11.12
C GLY A 70 15.46 -7.06 10.37
N ALA A 71 14.15 -7.31 10.30
CA ALA A 71 13.61 -8.47 9.62
C ALA A 71 13.72 -8.27 8.11
N HIS A 72 14.54 -9.09 7.48
CA HIS A 72 14.70 -9.17 6.02
C HIS A 72 14.00 -10.43 5.51
N PRO A 73 12.70 -10.37 5.17
CA PRO A 73 11.91 -11.54 4.80
C PRO A 73 12.30 -12.15 3.45
N PHE A 74 13.10 -11.45 2.64
CA PHE A 74 13.56 -11.93 1.35
C PHE A 74 15.05 -12.24 1.44
N VAL A 75 15.38 -13.52 1.55
CA VAL A 75 16.76 -14.01 1.54
C VAL A 75 17.04 -14.61 0.17
N CYS A 76 18.18 -14.29 -0.41
CA CYS A 76 18.67 -14.93 -1.62
C CYS A 76 19.46 -16.18 -1.22
N ASP A 77 19.02 -17.36 -1.64
CA ASP A 77 19.69 -18.62 -1.31
C ASP A 77 21.07 -18.77 -1.98
N ASP A 78 21.28 -18.13 -3.14
CA ASP A 78 22.57 -18.17 -3.86
C ASP A 78 23.67 -17.33 -3.22
N CYS A 79 23.34 -16.20 -2.58
CA CYS A 79 24.34 -15.28 -2.02
C CYS A 79 24.17 -14.96 -0.54
N GLY A 80 23.14 -15.48 0.13
CA GLY A 80 22.79 -15.17 1.52
C GLY A 80 22.33 -13.74 1.77
N GLY A 81 22.25 -12.91 0.71
CA GLY A 81 21.83 -11.51 0.79
C GLY A 81 20.38 -11.40 1.25
N SER A 82 20.12 -10.55 2.24
CA SER A 82 18.78 -10.37 2.81
C SER A 82 18.25 -8.96 2.52
N PHE A 83 17.01 -8.87 2.01
CA PHE A 83 16.44 -7.64 1.45
C PHE A 83 15.10 -7.28 2.10
N THR A 84 14.77 -5.99 2.08
CA THR A 84 13.43 -5.48 2.38
C THR A 84 12.77 -5.01 1.09
N THR A 85 11.46 -5.24 0.91
CA THR A 85 10.73 -4.60 -0.19
C THR A 85 10.75 -3.08 0.02
N SER A 86 11.41 -2.38 -0.90
CA SER A 86 11.43 -0.91 -0.98
C SER A 86 10.28 -0.41 -1.86
#